data_AF-A0A7J6VG61-F1
#
_entry.id   AF-A0A7J6VG61-F1
#
_cell.length_a   1.000
_cell.length_b   1.000
_cell.length_c   1.000
_cell.angle_alpha   90.00
_cell.angle_beta   90.00
_cell.angle_gamma   90.00
#
_symmetry.space_group_name_H-M   'P 1'
#
loop_
_entity.id
_entity.type
_entity.pdbx_description
1 polymer ?
#
loop_
_entity_poly.entity_id
_entity_poly.type
_entity_poly.pdbx_seq_one_letter_code
_entity_poly.pdbx_strand_id
1 'polypeptide(L)'
;MSPYVLFLLFTIILQVKALRSPIEIENFTRTLINGFTPSNSPTPLPIEPPNSPSSSPLVPALFVLGDSSVDCGTNNYLGTFAHADLLPYGRDFDTHIPTGRFSNGRIPVDYLALRLGLPFVPAFLAQAGGVQDMIHGVNYASAGAGIIFSSGSELGQHISLTQQMQQVADTFQQFTINLGEAAATDLISKSVFYLSIGSNDYIHYYLRNVSRVQTLYLPWSFNQLLVTTVKQELKNLYNANVRRMVVMGLAPIGCAPHYLWQYNSKNGECVKEINDMVMEFNFAMRYMVQQLGQELPNLSITFCDVYEASMDIMRKREQYGFEVTTDACCGFGPYNGWILCLSPEMACTNASNHLWWDQFHPTDAVNSILADNVWSAQHMNMCYPLNLRDMVKPNGEQPDAE
;
A
#
# COMPACT_ATOMS: atom_id res chain seq x y z
N MET A 1 -17.75 -33.13 -12.76
CA MET A 1 -17.65 -31.75 -13.28
C MET A 1 -19.02 -31.36 -13.80
N SER A 2 -19.63 -30.33 -13.22
CA SER A 2 -21.04 -29.98 -13.45
C SER A 2 -21.21 -29.19 -14.77
N PRO A 3 -22.23 -29.48 -15.60
CA PRO A 3 -22.40 -28.93 -16.95
C PRO A 3 -22.77 -27.43 -17.02
N TYR A 4 -22.91 -26.75 -15.87
CA TYR A 4 -23.28 -25.34 -15.81
C TYR A 4 -22.13 -24.36 -16.14
N VAL A 5 -20.88 -24.78 -16.00
CA VAL A 5 -19.71 -23.91 -16.25
C VAL A 5 -19.44 -23.72 -17.75
N LEU A 6 -19.86 -24.67 -18.59
CA LEU A 6 -19.63 -24.62 -20.04
C LEU A 6 -20.61 -23.68 -20.79
N PHE A 7 -21.78 -23.40 -20.21
CA PHE A 7 -22.83 -22.60 -20.86
C PHE A 7 -22.59 -21.08 -20.78
N LEU A 8 -21.89 -20.62 -19.74
CA LEU A 8 -21.52 -19.21 -19.55
C LEU A 8 -20.35 -18.78 -20.46
N LEU A 9 -19.42 -19.68 -20.76
CA LEU A 9 -18.28 -19.39 -21.64
C LEU A 9 -18.66 -19.32 -23.13
N PHE A 10 -19.70 -20.05 -23.55
CA PHE A 10 -20.13 -20.09 -24.96
C PHE A 10 -21.06 -18.93 -25.37
N THR A 11 -21.78 -18.33 -24.43
CA THR A 11 -22.70 -17.20 -24.71
C THR A 11 -21.98 -15.86 -24.83
N ILE A 12 -20.87 -15.66 -24.11
CA ILE A 12 -20.08 -14.42 -24.16
C ILE A 12 -19.32 -14.28 -25.49
N ILE A 13 -18.85 -15.38 -26.07
CA ILE A 13 -18.03 -15.35 -27.29
C ILE A 13 -18.85 -15.05 -28.56
N LEU A 14 -20.15 -15.32 -28.56
CA LEU A 14 -21.03 -15.10 -29.72
C LEU A 14 -21.64 -13.69 -29.80
N GLN A 15 -21.65 -12.91 -28.72
CA GLN A 15 -22.22 -11.53 -28.74
C GLN A 15 -21.20 -10.43 -29.04
N VAL A 16 -19.90 -10.72 -29.11
CA VAL A 16 -18.85 -9.73 -29.44
C VAL A 16 -18.74 -9.45 -30.95
N LYS A 17 -19.52 -10.15 -31.79
CA LYS A 17 -19.57 -9.91 -33.25
C LYS A 17 -21.00 -9.70 -33.76
N ALA A 18 -21.68 -8.65 -33.32
CA ALA A 18 -22.61 -7.86 -34.14
C ALA A 18 -23.32 -6.80 -33.28
N LEU A 19 -22.72 -5.62 -33.14
CA LEU A 19 -23.48 -4.40 -32.85
C LEU A 19 -22.98 -3.32 -33.81
N ARG A 20 -23.78 -3.04 -34.83
CA ARG A 20 -23.57 -1.98 -35.82
C ARG A 20 -24.82 -1.11 -35.84
N SER A 21 -25.11 -0.35 -34.78
CA SER A 21 -25.80 0.94 -34.86
C SER A 21 -25.96 1.60 -33.48
N PRO A 22 -26.06 2.95 -33.39
CA PRO A 22 -26.19 3.67 -32.12
C PRO A 22 -27.52 3.51 -31.39
N ILE A 23 -28.55 2.92 -32.03
CA ILE A 23 -29.93 2.86 -31.50
C ILE A 23 -30.17 1.62 -30.60
N GLU A 24 -29.36 0.57 -30.73
CA GLU A 24 -29.46 -0.64 -29.87
C GLU A 24 -28.81 -0.46 -28.49
N ILE A 25 -27.92 0.51 -28.34
CA ILE A 25 -27.24 0.81 -27.07
C ILE A 25 -28.25 1.36 -26.05
N GLU A 26 -29.18 2.23 -26.47
CA GLU A 26 -30.12 2.92 -25.59
C GLU A 26 -31.19 1.98 -24.97
N ASN A 27 -31.57 0.92 -25.69
CA ASN A 27 -32.51 -0.08 -25.19
C ASN A 27 -31.86 -1.14 -24.28
N PHE A 28 -30.57 -1.42 -24.45
CA PHE A 28 -29.82 -2.28 -23.52
C PHE A 28 -29.63 -1.58 -22.16
N THR A 29 -29.33 -0.27 -22.15
CA THR A 29 -29.21 0.51 -20.91
C THR A 29 -30.52 0.57 -20.12
N ARG A 30 -31.68 0.69 -20.79
CA ARG A 30 -32.99 0.73 -20.11
C ARG A 30 -33.38 -0.58 -19.41
N THR A 31 -32.88 -1.72 -19.87
CA THR A 31 -33.25 -3.03 -19.31
C THR A 31 -32.38 -3.40 -18.10
N LEU A 32 -31.15 -2.89 -18.01
CA LEU A 32 -30.26 -3.05 -16.85
C LEU A 32 -30.64 -2.15 -15.66
N ILE A 33 -31.30 -1.01 -15.91
CA ILE A 33 -31.61 -0.01 -14.86
C ILE A 33 -32.87 -0.39 -14.04
N ASN A 34 -33.77 -1.23 -14.54
CA ASN A 34 -35.03 -1.55 -13.86
C ASN A 34 -34.98 -2.75 -12.89
N GLY A 35 -33.78 -3.31 -12.62
CA GLY A 35 -33.60 -4.46 -11.72
C GLY A 35 -33.04 -4.14 -10.33
N PHE A 36 -32.57 -2.91 -10.10
CA PHE A 36 -31.98 -2.51 -8.81
C PHE A 36 -32.97 -1.70 -8.00
N THR A 37 -33.61 -2.36 -7.03
CA THR A 37 -34.19 -1.63 -5.90
C THR A 37 -33.02 -1.09 -5.05
N PRO A 38 -33.03 0.19 -4.65
CA PRO A 38 -32.02 0.69 -3.75
C PRO A 38 -32.23 0.02 -2.39
N SER A 39 -31.31 -0.86 -2.00
CA SER A 39 -31.18 -1.23 -0.60
C SER A 39 -30.78 0.06 0.12
N ASN A 40 -31.54 0.45 1.14
CA ASN A 40 -31.17 1.54 2.04
C ASN A 40 -29.85 1.17 2.71
N SER A 41 -28.74 1.59 2.13
CA SER A 41 -27.43 1.58 2.77
C SER A 41 -27.55 2.38 4.06
N PRO A 42 -27.12 1.85 5.22
CA PRO A 42 -27.07 2.64 6.44
C PRO A 42 -26.17 3.85 6.18
N THR A 43 -26.66 5.03 6.56
CA THR A 43 -25.83 6.22 6.65
C THR A 43 -24.62 5.89 7.52
N PRO A 44 -23.37 6.20 7.12
CA PRO A 44 -22.22 5.95 7.97
C PRO A 44 -22.44 6.62 9.33
N LEU A 45 -22.44 5.84 10.40
CA LEU A 45 -22.45 6.39 11.75
C LEU A 45 -21.20 7.27 11.92
N PRO A 46 -21.28 8.41 12.63
CA PRO A 46 -20.11 9.19 12.96
C PRO A 46 -19.11 8.28 13.67
N ILE A 47 -17.95 8.08 13.07
CA ILE A 47 -16.83 7.43 13.72
C ILE A 47 -16.42 8.37 14.85
N GLU A 48 -16.67 7.97 16.08
CA GLU A 48 -16.14 8.66 17.26
C GLU A 48 -14.60 8.69 17.10
N PRO A 49 -13.95 9.87 17.15
CA PRO A 49 -12.51 9.92 16.96
C PRO A 49 -11.85 9.07 18.05
N PRO A 50 -10.87 8.21 17.70
CA PRO A 50 -10.12 7.47 18.70
C PRO A 50 -9.51 8.48 19.66
N ASN A 51 -9.59 8.18 20.96
CA ASN A 51 -9.05 8.99 22.06
C ASN A 51 -7.76 9.68 21.64
N SER A 52 -7.76 11.01 21.60
CA SER A 52 -6.61 11.81 21.24
C SER A 52 -5.42 11.40 22.13
N PRO A 53 -4.25 11.10 21.54
CA PRO A 53 -3.09 10.68 22.31
C PRO A 53 -2.72 11.78 23.32
N SER A 54 -2.47 11.39 24.56
CA SER A 54 -2.23 12.29 25.70
C SER A 54 -0.89 13.02 25.66
N SER A 55 -0.13 12.91 24.57
CA SER A 55 1.17 13.53 24.34
C SER A 55 1.10 14.46 23.13
N SER A 56 1.78 15.61 23.20
CA SER A 56 1.92 16.49 22.03
C SER A 56 2.54 15.73 20.85
N PRO A 57 2.02 15.88 19.62
CA PRO A 57 2.57 15.22 18.43
C PRO A 57 4.04 15.56 18.22
N LEU A 58 4.84 14.57 17.80
CA LEU A 58 6.26 14.73 17.49
C LEU A 58 6.48 15.49 16.17
N VAL A 59 5.50 15.42 15.28
CA VAL A 59 5.44 16.12 14.00
C VAL A 59 4.01 16.62 13.78
N PRO A 60 3.79 17.68 12.99
CA PRO A 60 2.44 18.21 12.76
C PRO A 60 1.54 17.25 11.98
N ALA A 61 2.10 16.53 10.99
CA ALA A 61 1.35 15.62 10.14
C ALA A 61 2.18 14.46 9.58
N LEU A 62 1.47 13.40 9.20
CA LEU A 62 1.97 12.24 8.45
C LEU A 62 1.23 12.13 7.11
N PHE A 63 1.93 12.31 6.00
CA PHE A 63 1.40 12.12 4.65
C PHE A 63 1.86 10.79 4.08
N VAL A 64 0.94 10.01 3.52
CA VAL A 64 1.22 8.64 3.07
C VAL A 64 0.90 8.50 1.58
N LEU A 65 1.86 8.04 0.80
CA LEU A 65 1.70 7.68 -0.61
C LEU A 65 2.04 6.21 -0.77
N GLY A 66 1.32 5.52 -1.64
CA GLY A 66 1.60 4.11 -1.84
C GLY A 66 0.55 3.28 -2.54
N ASP A 67 0.66 1.98 -2.35
CA ASP A 67 -0.27 0.97 -2.83
C ASP A 67 -1.09 0.35 -1.68
N SER A 68 -1.59 -0.87 -1.88
CA SER A 68 -2.37 -1.61 -0.88
C SER A 68 -1.62 -1.88 0.42
N SER A 69 -0.28 -1.83 0.41
CA SER A 69 0.55 -1.96 1.62
C SER A 69 0.28 -0.85 2.65
N VAL A 70 -0.24 0.29 2.20
CA VAL A 70 -0.54 1.43 3.05
C VAL A 70 -1.89 2.10 2.75
N ASP A 71 -2.76 1.48 1.94
CA ASP A 71 -4.12 1.97 1.70
C ASP A 71 -4.99 1.82 2.97
N CYS A 72 -5.66 2.90 3.35
CA CYS A 72 -6.55 2.94 4.51
C CYS A 72 -8.04 3.03 4.16
N GLY A 73 -8.40 2.87 2.88
CA GLY A 73 -9.78 2.88 2.39
C GLY A 73 -10.04 3.75 1.16
N THR A 74 -9.00 4.22 0.45
CA THR A 74 -9.16 4.99 -0.79
C THR A 74 -9.96 4.21 -1.82
N ASN A 75 -9.67 2.91 -1.96
CA ASN A 75 -10.30 2.06 -2.96
C ASN A 75 -11.80 1.81 -2.72
N ASN A 76 -12.33 2.09 -1.52
CA ASN A 76 -13.77 1.99 -1.23
C ASN A 76 -14.61 2.98 -2.06
N TYR A 77 -13.96 4.02 -2.59
CA TYR A 77 -14.59 5.08 -3.38
C TYR A 77 -14.42 4.89 -4.90
N LEU A 78 -13.83 3.77 -5.33
CA LEU A 78 -13.44 3.52 -6.71
C LEU A 78 -14.16 2.30 -7.29
N GLY A 79 -14.47 2.34 -8.59
CA GLY A 79 -14.96 1.18 -9.33
C GLY A 79 -13.82 0.20 -9.61
N THR A 80 -13.53 -0.68 -8.65
CA THR A 80 -12.36 -1.58 -8.68
C THR A 80 -12.60 -2.94 -8.02
N PHE A 81 -11.89 -3.96 -8.49
CA PHE A 81 -11.81 -5.27 -7.86
C PHE A 81 -10.81 -5.32 -6.69
N ALA A 82 -9.96 -4.30 -6.56
CA ALA A 82 -9.00 -4.19 -5.46
C ALA A 82 -9.64 -3.45 -4.27
N HIS A 83 -10.52 -4.12 -3.52
CA HIS A 83 -11.14 -3.57 -2.32
C HIS A 83 -11.02 -4.53 -1.13
N ALA A 84 -10.92 -3.98 0.07
CA ALA A 84 -10.74 -4.70 1.33
C ALA A 84 -11.72 -4.20 2.42
N ASP A 85 -12.83 -3.61 2.00
CA ASP A 85 -13.96 -3.14 2.82
C ASP A 85 -15.04 -4.23 2.98
N LEU A 86 -14.62 -5.50 2.97
CA LEU A 86 -15.48 -6.66 3.19
C LEU A 86 -14.91 -7.57 4.27
N LEU A 87 -15.79 -8.31 4.95
CA LEU A 87 -15.36 -9.35 5.87
C LEU A 87 -14.60 -10.45 5.10
N PRO A 88 -13.51 -11.01 5.67
CA PRO A 88 -13.02 -10.85 7.03
C PRO A 88 -11.90 -9.81 7.22
N TYR A 89 -11.64 -8.91 6.26
CA TYR A 89 -10.66 -7.84 6.44
C TYR A 89 -11.05 -6.94 7.63
N GLY A 90 -10.06 -6.43 8.36
CA GLY A 90 -10.30 -5.58 9.53
C GLY A 90 -10.90 -6.28 10.77
N ARG A 91 -11.04 -7.61 10.78
CA ARG A 91 -11.58 -8.34 11.95
C ARG A 91 -10.79 -8.13 13.25
N ASP A 92 -9.48 -7.89 13.15
CA ASP A 92 -8.54 -7.66 14.23
C ASP A 92 -8.16 -6.17 14.35
N PHE A 93 -8.77 -5.30 13.54
CA PHE A 93 -8.67 -3.86 13.69
C PHE A 93 -9.44 -3.41 14.94
N ASP A 94 -9.12 -2.22 15.46
CA ASP A 94 -9.68 -1.71 16.72
C ASP A 94 -11.22 -1.66 16.74
N THR A 95 -11.85 -1.44 15.59
CA THR A 95 -13.30 -1.39 15.44
C THR A 95 -13.93 -2.73 15.06
N HIS A 96 -13.12 -3.75 14.77
CA HIS A 96 -13.54 -5.06 14.27
C HIS A 96 -14.40 -5.01 12.98
N ILE A 97 -14.27 -3.93 12.20
CA ILE A 97 -15.03 -3.69 10.96
C ILE A 97 -14.05 -3.47 9.80
N PRO A 98 -14.34 -3.99 8.60
CA PRO A 98 -13.53 -3.71 7.42
C PRO A 98 -13.45 -2.20 7.12
N THR A 99 -12.24 -1.68 6.99
CA THR A 99 -12.03 -0.25 6.65
C THR A 99 -11.52 -0.04 5.23
N GLY A 100 -11.19 -1.11 4.48
CA GLY A 100 -10.44 -1.02 3.23
C GLY A 100 -8.92 -1.17 3.39
N ARG A 101 -8.43 -1.50 4.59
CA ARG A 101 -7.03 -1.92 4.83
C ARG A 101 -6.85 -3.35 4.38
N PHE A 102 -5.81 -3.62 3.59
CA PHE A 102 -5.49 -4.96 3.08
C PHE A 102 -4.78 -5.81 4.15
N SER A 103 -5.42 -5.99 5.30
CA SER A 103 -4.95 -6.84 6.39
C SER A 103 -6.13 -7.29 7.26
N ASN A 104 -5.89 -8.23 8.17
CA ASN A 104 -6.84 -8.53 9.24
C ASN A 104 -7.01 -7.38 10.22
N GLY A 105 -6.02 -6.49 10.34
CA GLY A 105 -6.05 -5.38 11.30
C GLY A 105 -5.37 -4.14 10.75
N ARG A 106 -4.42 -3.60 11.52
CA ARG A 106 -3.72 -2.36 11.18
C ARG A 106 -2.65 -2.62 10.11
N ILE A 107 -2.34 -1.56 9.37
CA ILE A 107 -1.21 -1.48 8.43
C ILE A 107 -0.06 -0.70 9.08
N PRO A 108 1.19 -0.77 8.57
CA PRO A 108 2.35 -0.21 9.27
C PRO A 108 2.21 1.28 9.62
N VAL A 109 1.60 2.07 8.73
CA VAL A 109 1.42 3.52 8.94
C VAL A 109 0.45 3.87 10.07
N ASP A 110 -0.47 2.97 10.45
CA ASP A 110 -1.36 3.17 11.60
C ASP A 110 -0.56 3.15 12.91
N TYR A 111 0.33 2.16 13.04
CA TYR A 111 1.24 2.07 14.19
C TYR A 111 2.16 3.28 14.25
N LEU A 112 2.74 3.68 13.12
CA LEU A 112 3.63 4.84 13.06
C LEU A 112 2.92 6.15 13.41
N ALA A 113 1.66 6.34 12.99
CA ALA A 113 0.85 7.50 13.37
C ALA A 113 0.74 7.62 14.89
N LEU A 114 0.42 6.52 15.60
CA LEU A 114 0.35 6.52 17.06
C LEU A 114 1.69 6.83 17.71
N ARG A 115 2.80 6.31 17.17
CA ARG A 115 4.15 6.60 17.66
C ARG A 115 4.55 8.06 17.48
N LEU A 116 4.04 8.70 16.44
CA LEU A 116 4.20 10.14 16.19
C LEU A 116 3.27 11.01 17.06
N GLY A 117 2.36 10.40 17.84
CA GLY A 117 1.34 11.13 18.60
C GLY A 117 0.25 11.72 17.71
N LEU A 118 -0.01 11.13 16.55
CA LEU A 118 -1.02 11.56 15.59
C LEU A 118 -2.24 10.62 15.59
N PRO A 119 -3.43 11.10 15.20
CA PRO A 119 -4.54 10.22 14.86
C PRO A 119 -4.20 9.36 13.62
N PHE A 120 -4.99 8.33 13.37
CA PHE A 120 -4.89 7.60 12.10
C PHE A 120 -5.15 8.54 10.92
N VAL A 121 -4.28 8.43 9.93
CA VAL A 121 -4.31 9.28 8.75
C VAL A 121 -5.47 8.83 7.84
N PRO A 122 -6.41 9.72 7.48
CA PRO A 122 -7.57 9.31 6.72
C PRO A 122 -7.28 9.32 5.21
N ALA A 123 -8.07 8.56 4.44
CA ALA A 123 -7.94 8.50 2.98
C ALA A 123 -8.32 9.84 2.34
N PHE A 124 -7.57 10.29 1.32
CA PHE A 124 -7.84 11.54 0.61
C PHE A 124 -9.26 11.61 0.05
N LEU A 125 -9.74 10.51 -0.57
CA LEU A 125 -11.09 10.44 -1.15
C LEU A 125 -12.21 10.37 -0.11
N ALA A 126 -11.90 10.07 1.16
CA ALA A 126 -12.87 10.07 2.25
C ALA A 126 -13.12 11.49 2.81
N GLN A 127 -12.30 12.48 2.44
CA GLN A 127 -12.40 13.82 3.01
C GLN A 127 -13.55 14.60 2.37
N ALA A 128 -14.32 15.29 3.21
CA ALA A 128 -15.38 16.22 2.76
C ALA A 128 -14.82 17.55 2.21
N GLY A 129 -13.48 17.65 2.05
CA GLY A 129 -12.78 18.80 1.46
C GLY A 129 -12.34 19.88 2.45
N GLY A 130 -12.46 19.66 3.77
CA GLY A 130 -12.01 20.60 4.79
C GLY A 130 -10.51 20.50 5.08
N VAL A 131 -9.80 21.63 5.17
CA VAL A 131 -8.37 21.67 5.58
C VAL A 131 -8.17 21.13 6.99
N GLN A 132 -9.16 21.32 7.87
CA GLN A 132 -9.14 20.82 9.24
C GLN A 132 -9.00 19.30 9.31
N ASP A 133 -9.60 18.59 8.36
CA ASP A 133 -9.55 17.12 8.33
C ASP A 133 -8.19 16.59 7.82
N MET A 134 -7.43 17.45 7.12
CA MET A 134 -6.13 17.12 6.51
C MET A 134 -4.92 17.62 7.32
N ILE A 135 -5.15 18.45 8.35
CA ILE A 135 -4.08 19.18 9.05
C ILE A 135 -3.06 18.27 9.76
N HIS A 136 -3.51 17.06 10.13
CA HIS A 136 -2.68 16.02 10.76
C HIS A 136 -2.15 14.98 9.77
N GLY A 137 -2.39 15.19 8.47
CA GLY A 137 -1.94 14.31 7.41
C GLY A 137 -3.07 13.74 6.58
N VAL A 138 -2.70 13.19 5.43
CA VAL A 138 -3.62 12.52 4.50
C VAL A 138 -2.93 11.31 3.88
N ASN A 139 -3.70 10.26 3.65
CA ASN A 139 -3.27 9.05 2.97
C ASN A 139 -3.82 9.04 1.53
N TYR A 140 -2.91 9.13 0.57
CA TYR A 140 -3.18 9.13 -0.86
C TYR A 140 -3.04 7.75 -1.49
N ALA A 141 -2.61 6.74 -0.72
CA ALA A 141 -2.35 5.41 -1.24
C ALA A 141 -3.62 4.77 -1.80
N SER A 142 -3.44 3.92 -2.81
CA SER A 142 -4.54 3.24 -3.49
C SER A 142 -4.11 1.85 -3.91
N ALA A 143 -4.87 0.83 -3.51
CA ALA A 143 -4.59 -0.54 -3.92
C ALA A 143 -4.60 -0.74 -5.44
N GLY A 144 -3.66 -1.55 -5.92
CA GLY A 144 -3.38 -1.75 -7.33
C GLY A 144 -2.44 -0.69 -7.95
N ALA A 145 -2.19 0.44 -7.29
CA ALA A 145 -1.32 1.48 -7.82
C ALA A 145 0.13 1.02 -7.95
N GLY A 146 0.77 1.39 -9.06
CA GLY A 146 2.22 1.31 -9.23
C GLY A 146 2.86 2.67 -9.46
N ILE A 147 4.17 2.65 -9.59
CA ILE A 147 4.99 3.76 -10.07
C ILE A 147 4.65 4.05 -11.54
N ILE A 148 4.43 3.01 -12.35
CA ILE A 148 3.93 3.14 -13.72
C ILE A 148 2.42 3.37 -13.66
N PHE A 149 1.97 4.38 -14.40
CA PHE A 149 0.57 4.81 -14.45
C PHE A 149 -0.43 3.67 -14.74
N SER A 150 -0.07 2.70 -15.60
CA SER A 150 -0.96 1.61 -16.00
C SER A 150 -0.81 0.31 -15.19
N SER A 151 0.05 0.28 -14.17
CA SER A 151 0.16 -0.89 -13.29
C SER A 151 -1.14 -1.07 -12.52
N GLY A 152 -1.72 -2.28 -12.55
CA GLY A 152 -2.98 -2.60 -11.86
C GLY A 152 -4.24 -2.17 -12.60
N SER A 153 -4.17 -1.64 -13.83
CA SER A 153 -5.35 -1.21 -14.59
C SER A 153 -6.35 -2.33 -14.88
N GLU A 154 -5.93 -3.60 -14.89
CA GLU A 154 -6.84 -4.74 -15.05
C GLU A 154 -7.79 -4.92 -13.86
N LEU A 155 -7.45 -4.36 -12.70
CA LEU A 155 -8.27 -4.43 -11.49
C LEU A 155 -9.39 -3.38 -11.53
N GLY A 156 -9.36 -2.44 -12.47
CA GLY A 156 -10.28 -1.32 -12.57
C GLY A 156 -9.63 -0.01 -12.14
N GLN A 157 -10.41 0.88 -11.54
CA GLN A 157 -9.93 2.19 -11.10
C GLN A 157 -8.93 2.06 -9.93
N HIS A 158 -7.87 2.87 -9.98
CA HIS A 158 -6.91 3.07 -8.90
C HIS A 158 -6.27 4.45 -9.07
N ILE A 159 -5.60 4.95 -8.04
CA ILE A 159 -4.89 6.23 -8.06
C ILE A 159 -3.38 5.94 -8.18
N SER A 160 -2.84 6.03 -9.40
CA SER A 160 -1.40 5.84 -9.68
C SER A 160 -0.51 6.84 -8.94
N LEU A 161 0.80 6.56 -8.80
CA LEU A 161 1.73 7.47 -8.13
C LEU A 161 1.64 8.92 -8.65
N THR A 162 1.58 9.11 -9.97
CA THR A 162 1.44 10.44 -10.58
C THR A 162 0.14 11.13 -10.15
N GLN A 163 -0.97 10.39 -10.01
CA GLN A 163 -2.22 10.96 -9.53
C GLN A 163 -2.19 11.24 -8.02
N GLN A 164 -1.50 10.42 -7.22
CA GLN A 164 -1.27 10.71 -5.79
C GLN A 164 -0.46 11.99 -5.61
N MET A 165 0.54 12.22 -6.47
CA MET A 165 1.31 13.47 -6.50
C MET A 165 0.45 14.68 -6.85
N GLN A 166 -0.56 14.52 -7.72
CA GLN A 166 -1.55 15.58 -7.97
C GLN A 166 -2.41 15.85 -6.72
N GLN A 167 -2.87 14.82 -6.01
CA GLN A 167 -3.63 14.99 -4.77
C GLN A 167 -2.81 15.67 -3.65
N VAL A 168 -1.51 15.39 -3.58
CA VAL A 168 -0.57 16.12 -2.71
C VAL A 168 -0.53 17.59 -3.07
N ALA A 169 -0.39 17.92 -4.35
CA ALA A 169 -0.37 19.32 -4.82
C ALA A 169 -1.68 20.05 -4.49
N ASP A 170 -2.82 19.39 -4.68
CA ASP A 170 -4.14 19.94 -4.32
C ASP A 170 -4.23 20.22 -2.81
N THR A 171 -3.73 19.29 -1.98
CA THR A 171 -3.69 19.46 -0.52
C THR A 171 -2.80 20.64 -0.11
N PHE A 172 -1.63 20.78 -0.71
CA PHE A 172 -0.71 21.89 -0.42
C PHE A 172 -1.30 23.24 -0.85
N GLN A 173 -2.02 23.26 -1.96
CA GLN A 173 -2.76 24.44 -2.39
C GLN A 173 -3.83 24.81 -1.37
N GLN A 174 -4.59 23.84 -0.87
CA GLN A 174 -5.60 24.08 0.18
C GLN A 174 -4.97 24.62 1.46
N PHE A 175 -3.83 24.09 1.90
CA PHE A 175 -3.10 24.64 3.05
C PHE A 175 -2.65 26.08 2.80
N THR A 176 -2.12 26.37 1.62
CA THR A 176 -1.67 27.73 1.28
C THR A 176 -2.83 28.72 1.31
N ILE A 177 -4.00 28.35 0.77
CA ILE A 177 -5.20 29.20 0.75
C ILE A 177 -5.73 29.46 2.16
N ASN A 178 -5.75 28.44 3.02
CA ASN A 178 -6.43 28.52 4.32
C ASN A 178 -5.52 28.94 5.48
N LEU A 179 -4.22 28.64 5.42
CA LEU A 179 -3.24 28.93 6.47
C LEU A 179 -2.30 30.08 6.10
N GLY A 180 -2.17 30.37 4.80
CA GLY A 180 -1.14 31.24 4.25
C GLY A 180 0.17 30.50 3.95
N GLU A 181 0.94 31.05 3.02
CA GLU A 181 2.15 30.41 2.46
C GLU A 181 3.20 30.04 3.53
N ALA A 182 3.48 30.95 4.46
CA ALA A 182 4.48 30.73 5.51
C ALA A 182 4.08 29.59 6.46
N ALA A 183 2.82 29.58 6.91
CA ALA A 183 2.31 28.55 7.82
C ALA A 183 2.18 27.19 7.12
N ALA A 184 1.74 27.16 5.86
CA ALA A 184 1.71 25.95 5.06
C ALA A 184 3.12 25.36 4.86
N THR A 185 4.10 26.20 4.53
CA THR A 185 5.50 25.79 4.37
C THR A 185 6.09 25.25 5.67
N ASP A 186 5.81 25.89 6.81
CA ASP A 186 6.26 25.42 8.13
C ASP A 186 5.66 24.04 8.47
N LEU A 187 4.36 23.87 8.25
CA LEU A 187 3.66 22.60 8.45
C LEU A 187 4.27 21.50 7.57
N ILE A 188 4.38 21.73 6.27
CA ILE A 188 4.87 20.74 5.30
C ILE A 188 6.32 20.35 5.61
N SER A 189 7.19 21.33 5.89
CA SER A 189 8.61 21.06 6.13
C SER A 189 8.89 20.29 7.42
N LYS A 190 8.01 20.40 8.43
CA LYS A 190 8.11 19.65 9.70
C LYS A 190 7.39 18.30 9.67
N SER A 191 6.49 18.08 8.71
CA SER A 191 5.73 16.84 8.52
C SER A 191 6.58 15.71 7.95
N VAL A 192 6.11 14.47 8.10
CA VAL A 192 6.73 13.27 7.52
C VAL A 192 5.95 12.83 6.30
N PHE A 193 6.68 12.48 5.23
CA PHE A 193 6.13 11.81 4.05
C PHE A 193 6.60 10.36 4.01
N TYR A 194 5.67 9.42 3.90
CA TYR A 194 5.92 7.99 3.84
C TYR A 194 5.52 7.46 2.46
N LEU A 195 6.45 6.83 1.76
CA LEU A 195 6.24 6.28 0.41
C LEU A 195 6.44 4.76 0.43
N SER A 196 5.40 4.00 0.10
CA SER A 196 5.46 2.54 -0.07
C SER A 196 4.73 2.12 -1.35
N ILE A 197 5.50 2.01 -2.44
CA ILE A 197 4.96 1.73 -3.77
C ILE A 197 5.95 0.94 -4.62
N GLY A 198 5.42 0.16 -5.55
CA GLY A 198 6.20 -0.47 -6.61
C GLY A 198 5.89 -1.94 -6.80
N SER A 199 5.26 -2.60 -5.83
CA SER A 199 4.95 -4.04 -5.89
C SER A 199 4.08 -4.36 -7.11
N ASN A 200 3.09 -3.50 -7.39
CA ASN A 200 2.18 -3.68 -8.52
C ASN A 200 2.85 -3.52 -9.90
N ASP A 201 3.99 -2.84 -10.00
CA ASP A 201 4.78 -2.77 -11.24
C ASP A 201 5.40 -4.13 -11.61
N TYR A 202 5.59 -5.01 -10.62
CA TYR A 202 5.99 -6.40 -10.87
C TYR A 202 4.76 -7.28 -11.02
N ILE A 203 3.86 -7.23 -10.03
CA ILE A 203 2.72 -8.16 -9.91
C ILE A 203 1.73 -7.99 -11.06
N HIS A 204 1.38 -6.74 -11.38
CA HIS A 204 0.33 -6.42 -12.34
C HIS A 204 0.87 -5.90 -13.67
N TYR A 205 2.19 -5.76 -13.84
CA TYR A 205 2.77 -5.25 -15.09
C TYR A 205 3.92 -6.13 -15.62
N TYR A 206 5.08 -6.16 -14.96
CA TYR A 206 6.27 -6.84 -15.48
C TYR A 206 6.11 -8.35 -15.59
N LEU A 207 5.71 -9.03 -14.51
CA LEU A 207 5.60 -10.49 -14.46
C LEU A 207 4.46 -11.02 -15.33
N ARG A 208 3.41 -10.21 -15.53
CA ARG A 208 2.31 -10.51 -16.46
C ARG A 208 2.64 -10.18 -17.91
N ASN A 209 3.83 -9.63 -18.17
CA ASN A 209 4.28 -9.19 -19.48
C ASN A 209 3.28 -8.24 -20.18
N VAL A 210 2.66 -7.34 -19.40
CA VAL A 210 1.71 -6.35 -19.92
C VAL A 210 2.41 -5.49 -20.97
N SER A 211 1.73 -5.23 -22.08
CA SER A 211 2.28 -4.46 -23.21
C SER A 211 3.62 -5.00 -23.74
N ARG A 212 3.89 -6.31 -23.56
CA ARG A 212 5.16 -6.96 -23.92
C ARG A 212 6.38 -6.33 -23.25
N VAL A 213 6.23 -5.80 -22.03
CA VAL A 213 7.30 -5.11 -21.30
C VAL A 213 8.58 -5.94 -21.17
N GLN A 214 8.50 -7.27 -21.03
CA GLN A 214 9.69 -8.14 -20.95
C GLN A 214 10.48 -8.21 -22.26
N THR A 215 9.86 -7.87 -23.40
CA THR A 215 10.57 -7.73 -24.69
C THR A 215 11.23 -6.36 -24.82
N LEU A 216 10.72 -5.34 -24.12
CA LEU A 216 11.20 -3.97 -24.19
C LEU A 216 12.29 -3.69 -23.14
N TYR A 217 12.19 -4.33 -21.97
CA TYR A 217 13.07 -4.10 -20.83
C TYR A 217 13.57 -5.43 -20.24
N LEU A 218 14.89 -5.55 -20.18
CA LEU A 218 15.53 -6.48 -19.26
C LEU A 218 15.21 -6.07 -17.80
N PRO A 219 15.22 -7.02 -16.85
CA PRO A 219 14.89 -6.74 -15.45
C PRO A 219 15.63 -5.53 -14.87
N TRP A 220 16.94 -5.47 -15.06
CA TRP A 220 17.75 -4.33 -14.60
C TRP A 220 17.29 -3.00 -15.18
N SER A 221 17.05 -2.92 -16.50
CA SER A 221 16.59 -1.69 -17.15
C SER A 221 15.20 -1.27 -16.68
N PHE A 222 14.33 -2.23 -16.37
CA PHE A 222 13.03 -1.97 -15.77
C PHE A 222 13.16 -1.39 -14.35
N ASN A 223 14.01 -1.99 -13.51
CA ASN A 223 14.29 -1.48 -12.17
C ASN A 223 14.83 -0.04 -12.21
N GLN A 224 15.74 0.26 -13.13
CA GLN A 224 16.28 1.60 -13.33
C GLN A 224 15.21 2.62 -13.77
N LEU A 225 14.27 2.21 -14.62
CA LEU A 225 13.13 3.05 -14.99
C LEU A 225 12.30 3.43 -13.76
N LEU A 226 11.92 2.44 -12.95
CA LEU A 226 11.11 2.67 -11.74
C LEU A 226 11.83 3.57 -10.72
N VAL A 227 13.10 3.30 -10.44
CA VAL A 227 13.93 4.09 -9.50
C VAL A 227 14.09 5.53 -10.00
N THR A 228 14.28 5.73 -11.31
CA THR A 228 14.41 7.07 -11.90
C THR A 228 13.11 7.86 -11.78
N THR A 229 11.96 7.22 -12.01
CA THR A 229 10.65 7.85 -11.83
C THR A 229 10.45 8.27 -10.38
N VAL A 230 10.72 7.40 -9.41
CA VAL A 230 10.58 7.76 -7.98
C VAL A 230 11.58 8.84 -7.58
N LYS A 231 12.83 8.81 -8.08
CA LYS A 231 13.80 9.90 -7.83
C LYS A 231 13.22 11.26 -8.25
N GLN A 232 12.53 11.31 -9.39
CA GLN A 232 11.91 12.54 -9.86
C GLN A 232 10.77 13.00 -8.94
N GLU A 233 9.89 12.09 -8.49
CA GLU A 233 8.80 12.45 -7.59
C GLU A 233 9.29 12.89 -6.20
N LEU A 234 10.32 12.25 -5.66
CA LEU A 234 10.95 12.70 -4.40
C LEU A 234 11.55 14.10 -4.54
N LYS A 235 12.14 14.43 -5.70
CA LYS A 235 12.61 15.79 -5.99
C LYS A 235 11.47 16.79 -6.13
N ASN A 236 10.33 16.38 -6.69
CA ASN A 236 9.12 17.22 -6.77
C ASN A 236 8.60 17.55 -5.37
N LEU A 237 8.50 16.55 -4.47
CA LEU A 237 8.14 16.76 -3.06
C LEU A 237 9.13 17.69 -2.36
N TYR A 238 10.43 17.50 -2.57
CA TYR A 238 11.46 18.38 -2.00
C TYR A 238 11.30 19.83 -2.49
N ASN A 239 11.06 20.04 -3.79
CA ASN A 239 10.81 21.37 -4.34
C ASN A 239 9.52 22.01 -3.77
N ALA A 240 8.57 21.18 -3.33
CA ALA A 240 7.36 21.60 -2.64
C ALA A 240 7.53 21.71 -1.11
N ASN A 241 8.75 21.95 -0.62
CA ASN A 241 9.10 22.14 0.79
C ASN A 241 9.04 20.92 1.71
N VAL A 242 8.85 19.70 1.19
CA VAL A 242 8.97 18.49 2.00
C VAL A 242 10.43 18.26 2.41
N ARG A 243 10.67 17.98 3.69
CA ARG A 243 12.04 17.81 4.25
C ARG A 243 12.26 16.51 5.01
N ARG A 244 11.22 15.72 5.29
CA ARG A 244 11.32 14.44 6.00
C ARG A 244 10.60 13.36 5.21
N MET A 245 11.36 12.38 4.72
CA MET A 245 10.84 11.34 3.82
C MET A 245 11.29 9.93 4.24
N VAL A 246 10.35 9.02 4.37
CA VAL A 246 10.58 7.58 4.55
C VAL A 246 10.22 6.88 3.24
N VAL A 247 11.20 6.21 2.62
CA VAL A 247 11.01 5.46 1.37
C VAL A 247 11.15 3.98 1.67
N MET A 248 10.09 3.22 1.45
CA MET A 248 10.11 1.78 1.64
C MET A 248 10.67 1.08 0.40
N GLY A 249 11.48 0.03 0.63
CA GLY A 249 11.75 -0.97 -0.38
C GLY A 249 10.54 -1.86 -0.64
N LEU A 250 10.69 -2.82 -1.54
CA LEU A 250 9.69 -3.85 -1.80
C LEU A 250 9.91 -5.05 -0.87
N ALA A 251 8.81 -5.68 -0.46
CA ALA A 251 8.81 -6.94 0.27
C ALA A 251 9.21 -8.10 -0.65
N PRO A 252 9.56 -9.30 -0.13
CA PRO A 252 9.97 -10.42 -0.97
C PRO A 252 8.78 -11.00 -1.76
N ILE A 253 8.46 -10.41 -2.91
CA ILE A 253 7.30 -10.76 -3.74
C ILE A 253 7.29 -12.26 -4.09
N GLY A 254 8.45 -12.85 -4.37
CA GLY A 254 8.57 -14.28 -4.69
C GLY A 254 8.21 -15.22 -3.54
N CYS A 255 8.10 -14.71 -2.31
CA CYS A 255 7.64 -15.45 -1.14
C CYS A 255 6.13 -15.35 -0.90
N ALA A 256 5.42 -14.48 -1.61
CA ALA A 256 3.99 -14.30 -1.42
C ALA A 256 3.22 -15.58 -1.78
N PRO A 257 2.17 -15.96 -1.03
CA PRO A 257 1.41 -17.18 -1.27
C PRO A 257 0.93 -17.36 -2.71
N HIS A 258 0.55 -16.25 -3.39
CA HIS A 258 0.21 -16.26 -4.81
C HIS A 258 1.31 -16.87 -5.68
N TYR A 259 2.56 -16.44 -5.50
CA TYR A 259 3.67 -16.87 -6.33
C TYR A 259 4.15 -18.27 -5.96
N LEU A 260 4.06 -18.66 -4.68
CA LEU A 260 4.31 -20.04 -4.28
C LEU A 260 3.33 -21.00 -4.98
N TRP A 261 2.04 -20.64 -5.05
CA TRP A 261 1.04 -21.37 -5.82
C TRP A 261 1.33 -21.35 -7.34
N GLN A 262 1.48 -20.16 -7.92
CA GLN A 262 1.61 -19.99 -9.37
C GLN A 262 2.84 -20.70 -9.94
N TYR A 263 3.96 -20.69 -9.21
CA TYR A 263 5.21 -21.36 -9.60
C TYR A 263 5.31 -22.80 -9.10
N ASN A 264 4.24 -23.35 -8.51
CA ASN A 264 4.17 -24.71 -8.02
C ASN A 264 5.31 -25.07 -7.03
N SER A 265 5.68 -24.13 -6.15
CA SER A 265 6.68 -24.36 -5.10
C SER A 265 6.30 -25.60 -4.29
N LYS A 266 7.26 -26.49 -4.02
CA LYS A 266 7.01 -27.80 -3.39
C LYS A 266 7.18 -27.80 -1.88
N ASN A 267 8.01 -26.90 -1.37
CA ASN A 267 8.40 -26.82 0.03
C ASN A 267 8.24 -25.39 0.59
N GLY A 268 7.47 -24.54 -0.11
CA GLY A 268 7.32 -23.13 0.26
C GLY A 268 8.56 -22.28 0.01
N GLU A 269 9.55 -22.77 -0.74
CA GLU A 269 10.67 -21.94 -1.19
C GLU A 269 10.17 -20.80 -2.07
N CYS A 270 10.68 -19.60 -1.77
CA CYS A 270 10.38 -18.41 -2.53
C CYS A 270 10.93 -18.53 -3.96
N VAL A 271 10.21 -17.94 -4.91
CA VAL A 271 10.61 -17.87 -6.31
C VAL A 271 11.83 -16.96 -6.45
N LYS A 272 13.00 -17.57 -6.70
CA LYS A 272 14.29 -16.88 -6.69
C LYS A 272 14.35 -15.76 -7.74
N GLU A 273 13.86 -16.02 -8.94
CA GLU A 273 13.95 -15.08 -10.07
C GLU A 273 13.17 -13.78 -9.78
N ILE A 274 12.03 -13.89 -9.10
CA ILE A 274 11.25 -12.72 -8.67
C ILE A 274 11.99 -11.94 -7.58
N ASN A 275 12.53 -12.65 -6.59
CA ASN A 275 13.24 -12.01 -5.49
C ASN A 275 14.57 -11.39 -5.93
N ASP A 276 15.27 -11.95 -6.91
CA ASP A 276 16.47 -11.34 -7.50
C ASP A 276 16.13 -9.96 -8.09
N MET A 277 15.03 -9.84 -8.84
CA MET A 277 14.57 -8.55 -9.38
C MET A 277 14.22 -7.54 -8.29
N VAL A 278 13.54 -7.99 -7.23
CA VAL A 278 13.17 -7.17 -6.08
C VAL A 278 14.41 -6.67 -5.34
N MET A 279 15.40 -7.54 -5.09
CA MET A 279 16.65 -7.17 -4.43
C MET A 279 17.45 -6.15 -5.26
N GLU A 280 17.51 -6.32 -6.58
CA GLU A 280 18.13 -5.34 -7.48
C GLU A 280 17.45 -3.97 -7.41
N PHE A 281 16.12 -3.94 -7.37
CA PHE A 281 15.37 -2.69 -7.21
C PHE A 281 15.63 -2.03 -5.86
N ASN A 282 15.58 -2.79 -4.75
CA ASN A 282 15.84 -2.27 -3.41
C ASN A 282 17.26 -1.71 -3.29
N PHE A 283 18.25 -2.39 -3.88
CA PHE A 283 19.63 -1.91 -3.95
C PHE A 283 19.73 -0.56 -4.67
N ALA A 284 19.11 -0.45 -5.86
CA ALA A 284 19.11 0.78 -6.64
C ALA A 284 18.34 1.92 -5.95
N MET A 285 17.21 1.62 -5.29
CA MET A 285 16.45 2.57 -4.49
C MET A 285 17.25 3.09 -3.31
N ARG A 286 17.89 2.21 -2.54
CA ARG A 286 18.74 2.59 -1.41
C ARG A 286 19.86 3.52 -1.84
N TYR A 287 20.54 3.17 -2.93
CA TYR A 287 21.60 4.01 -3.50
C TYR A 287 21.08 5.38 -3.93
N MET A 288 19.94 5.42 -4.62
CA MET A 288 19.28 6.66 -5.04
C MET A 288 18.89 7.55 -3.85
N VAL A 289 18.31 6.98 -2.79
CA VAL A 289 17.96 7.69 -1.55
C VAL A 289 19.21 8.27 -0.88
N GLN A 290 20.29 7.49 -0.81
CA GLN A 290 21.57 7.96 -0.28
C GLN A 290 22.11 9.16 -1.09
N GLN A 291 22.02 9.10 -2.42
CA GLN A 291 22.42 10.21 -3.28
C GLN A 291 21.56 11.45 -3.03
N LEU A 292 20.23 11.32 -2.95
CA LEU A 292 19.34 12.46 -2.67
C LEU A 292 19.67 13.11 -1.33
N GLY A 293 19.97 12.33 -0.29
CA GLY A 293 20.37 12.85 1.02
C GLY A 293 21.70 13.63 1.00
N GLN A 294 22.57 13.38 0.01
CA GLN A 294 23.82 14.14 -0.19
C GLN A 294 23.61 15.34 -1.13
N GLU A 295 22.76 15.20 -2.14
CA GLU A 295 22.49 16.21 -3.18
C GLU A 295 21.59 17.35 -2.67
N LEU A 296 20.65 17.06 -1.75
CA LEU A 296 19.59 17.99 -1.36
C LEU A 296 19.78 18.51 0.07
N PRO A 297 20.09 19.82 0.24
CA PRO A 297 20.35 20.38 1.56
C PRO A 297 19.10 20.35 2.43
N ASN A 298 19.29 20.07 3.73
CA ASN A 298 18.23 20.01 4.74
C ASN A 298 17.16 18.93 4.49
N LEU A 299 17.37 18.01 3.54
CA LEU A 299 16.53 16.83 3.40
C LEU A 299 16.96 15.75 4.40
N SER A 300 16.06 15.32 5.26
CA SER A 300 16.18 14.08 6.01
C SER A 300 15.38 12.99 5.29
N ILE A 301 16.09 12.08 4.64
CA ILE A 301 15.49 10.97 3.89
C ILE A 301 16.10 9.65 4.33
N THR A 302 15.27 8.63 4.48
CA THR A 302 15.71 7.28 4.82
C THR A 302 15.08 6.24 3.89
N PHE A 303 15.84 5.20 3.58
CA PHE A 303 15.37 4.01 2.88
C PHE A 303 15.19 2.88 3.89
N CYS A 304 14.01 2.28 3.94
CA CYS A 304 13.70 1.16 4.83
C CYS A 304 13.52 -0.14 4.04
N ASP A 305 14.44 -1.07 4.23
CA ASP A 305 14.54 -2.33 3.48
C ASP A 305 13.61 -3.40 4.05
N VAL A 306 12.34 -3.32 3.65
CA VAL A 306 11.31 -4.28 4.09
C VAL A 306 11.55 -5.70 3.58
N TYR A 307 12.38 -5.88 2.53
CA TYR A 307 12.80 -7.21 2.09
C TYR A 307 13.60 -7.91 3.19
N GLU A 308 14.67 -7.27 3.68
CA GLU A 308 15.53 -7.83 4.72
C GLU A 308 14.74 -8.08 6.01
N ALA A 309 13.88 -7.14 6.42
CA ALA A 309 13.03 -7.31 7.60
C ALA A 309 12.06 -8.50 7.46
N SER A 310 11.41 -8.64 6.31
CA SER A 310 10.48 -9.76 6.06
C SER A 310 11.22 -11.10 6.02
N MET A 311 12.40 -11.14 5.41
CA MET A 311 13.24 -12.34 5.37
C MET A 311 13.77 -12.72 6.75
N ASP A 312 14.09 -11.75 7.62
CA ASP A 312 14.46 -12.00 9.01
C ASP A 312 13.31 -12.64 9.79
N ILE A 313 12.09 -12.10 9.65
CA ILE A 313 10.88 -12.67 10.25
C ILE A 313 10.66 -14.10 9.79
N MET A 314 10.76 -14.39 8.48
CA MET A 314 10.60 -15.75 7.96
C MET A 314 11.65 -16.73 8.49
N ARG A 315 12.92 -16.31 8.56
CA ARG A 315 14.03 -17.15 9.02
C ARG A 315 14.00 -17.41 10.53
N LYS A 316 13.57 -16.41 11.30
CA LYS A 316 13.50 -16.46 12.78
C LYS A 316 12.06 -16.53 13.30
N ARG A 317 11.14 -17.10 12.50
CA ARG A 317 9.68 -17.11 12.75
C ARG A 317 9.28 -17.45 14.19
N GLU A 318 9.94 -18.43 14.82
CA GLU A 318 9.66 -18.87 16.19
C GLU A 318 9.96 -17.79 17.22
N GLN A 319 10.99 -16.95 17.00
CA GLN A 319 11.34 -15.83 17.88
C GLN A 319 10.29 -14.72 17.82
N TYR A 320 9.62 -14.59 16.69
CA TYR A 320 8.54 -13.62 16.46
C TYR A 320 7.15 -14.18 16.77
N GLY A 321 7.04 -15.45 17.19
CA GLY A 321 5.76 -16.09 17.52
C GLY A 321 4.96 -16.59 16.31
N PHE A 322 5.61 -16.78 15.16
CA PHE A 322 4.97 -17.27 13.95
C PHE A 322 5.20 -18.76 13.71
N GLU A 323 4.13 -19.44 13.32
CA GLU A 323 4.12 -20.88 13.02
C GLU A 323 3.93 -21.12 11.51
N VAL A 324 3.09 -20.30 10.86
CA VAL A 324 2.73 -20.45 9.45
C VAL A 324 3.34 -19.33 8.62
N THR A 325 4.36 -19.66 7.83
CA THR A 325 5.14 -18.69 7.03
C THR A 325 4.81 -18.70 5.54
N THR A 326 4.13 -19.73 5.05
CA THR A 326 3.90 -19.96 3.61
C THR A 326 2.45 -19.80 3.19
N ASP A 327 1.53 -20.24 4.05
CA ASP A 327 0.11 -20.25 3.74
C ASP A 327 -0.54 -18.94 4.21
N ALA A 328 -1.38 -18.36 3.36
CA ALA A 328 -2.20 -17.22 3.75
C ALA A 328 -3.22 -17.62 4.82
N CYS A 329 -3.48 -16.75 5.78
CA CYS A 329 -4.55 -16.97 6.75
C CYS A 329 -5.92 -16.99 6.05
N CYS A 330 -6.17 -16.11 5.07
CA CYS A 330 -7.40 -16.07 4.30
C CYS A 330 -7.17 -16.29 2.80
N GLY A 331 -7.79 -17.32 2.26
CA GLY A 331 -7.67 -17.68 0.85
C GLY A 331 -8.07 -19.12 0.61
N PHE A 332 -7.86 -19.61 -0.61
CA PHE A 332 -8.12 -21.02 -0.94
C PHE A 332 -7.14 -21.54 -1.99
N GLY A 333 -6.98 -22.86 -2.03
CA GLY A 333 -6.04 -23.57 -2.90
C GLY A 333 -4.67 -23.78 -2.24
N PRO A 334 -3.66 -24.28 -2.98
CA PRO A 334 -2.31 -24.43 -2.45
C PRO A 334 -1.78 -23.12 -1.87
N TYR A 335 -1.17 -23.17 -0.69
CA TYR A 335 -0.72 -22.00 0.10
C TYR A 335 -1.82 -20.99 0.43
N ASN A 336 -3.10 -21.33 0.23
CA ASN A 336 -4.22 -20.38 0.19
C ASN A 336 -3.99 -19.20 -0.80
N GLY A 337 -3.13 -19.41 -1.80
CA GLY A 337 -2.66 -18.39 -2.73
C GLY A 337 -3.39 -18.33 -4.08
N TRP A 338 -4.33 -19.25 -4.36
CA TRP A 338 -4.99 -19.32 -5.65
C TRP A 338 -6.21 -18.40 -5.75
N ILE A 339 -7.16 -18.56 -4.82
CA ILE A 339 -8.39 -17.77 -4.78
C ILE A 339 -8.29 -16.77 -3.65
N LEU A 340 -8.64 -15.50 -3.94
CA LEU A 340 -8.51 -14.41 -2.98
C LEU A 340 -9.48 -14.58 -1.81
N CYS A 341 -9.24 -13.84 -0.73
CA CYS A 341 -10.10 -13.84 0.45
C CYS A 341 -11.47 -13.22 0.11
N LEU A 342 -12.53 -14.04 0.05
CA LEU A 342 -13.87 -13.61 -0.38
C LEU A 342 -14.94 -13.73 0.72
N SER A 343 -14.68 -14.54 1.75
CA SER A 343 -15.63 -14.75 2.83
C SER A 343 -14.95 -15.12 4.14
N PRO A 344 -15.60 -14.91 5.30
CA PRO A 344 -15.06 -15.26 6.61
C PRO A 344 -14.68 -16.73 6.77
N GLU A 345 -15.39 -17.64 6.09
CA GLU A 345 -15.14 -19.08 6.16
C GLU A 345 -13.81 -19.49 5.52
N MET A 346 -13.23 -18.62 4.69
CA MET A 346 -11.91 -18.82 4.09
C MET A 346 -10.76 -18.42 5.01
N ALA A 347 -11.04 -17.72 6.12
CA ALA A 347 -10.03 -17.24 7.04
C ALA A 347 -9.69 -18.24 8.15
N CYS A 348 -8.42 -18.31 8.49
CA CYS A 348 -7.89 -19.07 9.60
C CYS A 348 -8.42 -18.52 10.93
N THR A 349 -8.45 -19.35 11.98
CA THR A 349 -8.93 -18.96 13.30
C THR A 349 -7.95 -18.06 14.06
N ASN A 350 -6.64 -18.20 13.81
CA ASN A 350 -5.61 -17.43 14.47
C ASN A 350 -4.71 -16.72 13.44
N ALA A 351 -4.95 -15.43 13.18
CA ALA A 351 -4.08 -14.68 12.27
C ALA A 351 -2.74 -14.28 12.91
N SER A 352 -2.61 -14.28 14.24
CA SER A 352 -1.41 -13.77 14.91
C SER A 352 -0.19 -14.69 14.77
N ASN A 353 -0.38 -15.96 14.40
CA ASN A 353 0.71 -16.91 14.12
C ASN A 353 1.00 -17.08 12.61
N HIS A 354 0.32 -16.30 11.75
CA HIS A 354 0.53 -16.30 10.30
C HIS A 354 1.31 -15.06 9.86
N LEU A 355 2.20 -15.23 8.87
CA LEU A 355 2.87 -14.09 8.23
C LEU A 355 1.94 -13.36 7.26
N TRP A 356 1.22 -14.13 6.45
CA TRP A 356 0.40 -13.62 5.36
C TRP A 356 -1.07 -13.61 5.77
N TRP A 357 -1.71 -12.44 5.62
CA TRP A 357 -3.15 -12.34 5.75
C TRP A 357 -3.86 -12.93 4.54
N ASP A 358 -3.49 -12.50 3.34
CA ASP A 358 -4.02 -12.99 2.07
C ASP A 358 -2.90 -13.38 1.12
N GLN A 359 -3.19 -13.44 -0.19
CA GLN A 359 -2.24 -13.87 -1.22
C GLN A 359 -0.97 -13.02 -1.33
N PHE A 360 -1.00 -11.78 -0.84
CA PHE A 360 0.07 -10.79 -1.02
C PHE A 360 0.37 -9.98 0.23
N HIS A 361 -0.58 -9.82 1.14
CA HIS A 361 -0.48 -8.86 2.23
C HIS A 361 -0.14 -9.52 3.56
N PRO A 362 0.68 -8.86 4.40
CA PRO A 362 1.00 -9.33 5.73
C PRO A 362 -0.18 -9.22 6.71
N THR A 363 -0.13 -10.02 7.77
CA THR A 363 -1.02 -9.88 8.93
C THR A 363 -0.71 -8.63 9.74
N ASP A 364 -1.68 -8.20 10.53
CA ASP A 364 -1.52 -7.14 11.54
C ASP A 364 -0.30 -7.37 12.46
N ALA A 365 -0.06 -8.62 12.85
CA ALA A 365 1.08 -9.01 13.67
C ALA A 365 2.42 -8.72 12.99
N VAL A 366 2.55 -9.05 11.70
CA VAL A 366 3.75 -8.70 10.92
C VAL A 366 3.85 -7.18 10.74
N ASN A 367 2.74 -6.50 10.45
CA ASN A 367 2.72 -5.04 10.28
C ASN A 367 3.20 -4.30 11.52
N SER A 368 2.86 -4.76 12.73
CA SER A 368 3.36 -4.19 13.98
C SER A 368 4.89 -4.29 14.07
N ILE A 369 5.47 -5.46 13.77
CA ILE A 369 6.92 -5.69 13.82
C ILE A 369 7.65 -4.81 12.80
N LEU A 370 7.12 -4.72 11.57
CA LEU A 370 7.67 -3.85 10.53
C LEU A 370 7.63 -2.38 10.94
N ALA A 371 6.52 -1.92 11.54
CA ALA A 371 6.41 -0.57 12.06
C ALA A 371 7.41 -0.29 13.20
N ASP A 372 7.65 -1.25 14.10
CA ASP A 372 8.64 -1.12 15.17
C ASP A 372 10.07 -0.96 14.64
N ASN A 373 10.40 -1.70 13.58
CA ASN A 373 11.69 -1.61 12.90
C ASN A 373 11.85 -0.28 12.17
N VAL A 374 10.82 0.20 11.48
CA VAL A 374 10.82 1.54 10.87
C VAL A 374 10.98 2.62 11.94
N TRP A 375 10.27 2.48 13.07
CA TRP A 375 10.31 3.45 14.15
C TRP A 375 11.67 3.52 14.81
N SER A 376 12.22 2.39 15.26
CA SER A 376 13.35 2.39 16.19
C SER A 376 14.36 1.27 16.01
N ALA A 377 14.27 0.51 14.90
CA ALA A 377 15.07 -0.69 14.68
C ALA A 377 14.96 -1.72 15.83
N GLN A 378 13.76 -1.84 16.43
CA GLN A 378 13.54 -2.60 17.67
C GLN A 378 13.95 -4.07 17.55
N HIS A 379 13.65 -4.70 16.42
CA HIS A 379 13.93 -6.11 16.19
C HIS A 379 15.08 -6.30 15.19
N MET A 380 15.14 -5.43 14.18
CA MET A 380 16.18 -5.41 13.15
C MET A 380 16.40 -3.97 12.66
N ASN A 381 17.66 -3.63 12.36
CA ASN A 381 17.97 -2.43 11.62
C ASN A 381 17.63 -2.61 10.12
N MET A 382 16.56 -1.97 9.67
CA MET A 382 16.14 -1.98 8.26
C MET A 382 16.22 -0.61 7.59
N CYS A 383 16.38 0.49 8.33
CA CYS A 383 16.32 1.85 7.77
C CYS A 383 17.69 2.52 7.73
N TYR A 384 18.01 3.16 6.61
CA TYR A 384 19.31 3.77 6.35
C TYR A 384 19.17 5.18 5.74
N PRO A 385 19.86 6.21 6.27
CA PRO A 385 20.89 6.09 7.31
C PRO A 385 20.36 6.07 8.74
N LEU A 386 19.07 6.30 8.97
CA LEU A 386 18.48 6.34 10.31
C LEU A 386 17.01 5.86 10.32
N ASN A 387 16.51 5.47 11.50
CA ASN A 387 15.10 5.13 11.72
C ASN A 387 14.23 6.39 11.87
N LEU A 388 12.90 6.22 11.86
CA LEU A 388 11.96 7.33 11.91
C LEU A 388 11.97 8.07 13.25
N ARG A 389 12.18 7.38 14.38
CA ARG A 389 12.28 8.03 15.70
C ARG A 389 13.43 9.03 15.70
N ASP A 390 14.59 8.63 15.22
CA ASP A 390 15.77 9.50 15.15
C ASP A 390 15.57 10.64 14.12
N MET A 391 14.79 10.41 13.05
CA MET A 391 14.48 11.44 12.04
C MET A 391 13.63 12.58 12.61
N VAL A 392 12.74 12.28 13.56
CA VAL A 392 11.80 13.25 14.14
C VAL A 392 12.26 13.81 15.48
N LYS A 393 13.44 13.39 15.99
CA LYS A 393 14.01 13.95 17.22
C LYS A 393 14.18 15.48 17.08
N PRO A 394 13.82 16.25 18.13
CA PRO A 394 14.12 17.67 18.17
C PRO A 394 15.63 17.90 18.08
N ASN A 395 16.08 18.87 17.28
CA ASN A 395 17.48 19.25 17.23
C ASN A 395 17.95 19.70 18.63
N GLY A 396 18.73 18.86 19.32
CA GLY A 396 19.21 19.12 20.68
C GLY A 396 19.58 17.87 21.48
N GLU A 397 19.05 16.70 21.12
CA GLU A 397 19.43 15.41 21.72
C GLU A 397 20.39 14.66 20.78
N GLN A 398 21.69 14.83 21.00
CA GLN A 398 22.69 13.90 20.45
C GLN A 398 22.37 12.49 20.95
N PRO A 399 22.49 11.45 20.10
CA PRO A 399 22.40 10.07 20.60
C PRO A 399 23.48 9.87 21.65
N ASP A 400 23.11 9.32 22.80
CA ASP A 400 24.06 8.82 23.79
C ASP A 400 25.02 7.88 23.06
N ALA A 401 26.30 8.25 23.08
CA ALA A 401 27.36 7.39 22.61
C ALA A 401 27.50 6.24 23.63
N GLU A 402 27.06 5.05 23.24
CA GLU A 402 27.55 3.78 23.82
C GLU A 402 28.38 3.02 22.79
#